data_AF-A0A7Y1UEJ0-F1
#
_entry.id   AF-A0A7Y1UEJ0-F1
#
_cell.length_a   1.000
_cell.length_b   1.000
_cell.length_c   1.000
_cell.angle_alpha   90.00
_cell.angle_beta   90.00
_cell.angle_gamma   90.00
#
_symmetry.space_group_name_H-M   'P 1'
#
loop_
_entity.id
_entity.type
_entity.pdbx_description
1 polymer ?
#
loop_
_entity_poly.entity_id
_entity_poly.type
_entity_poly.pdbx_seq_one_letter_code
_entity_poly.pdbx_strand_id
1 'polypeptide(L)'
;MNKLFGEEMSDYDHIIGALTAGDLKTLKAIARERSDFPNGKDDLVHRHWLINAIDCGNREIVEWMLAEGVPANVDCDDAFPVLHSAIGREAPDKYQIIKVLIEAGADLN
;
A
#
# COMPACT_ATOMS: atom_id res chain seq x y z
N MET A 1 12.51 30.09 -24.86
CA MET A 1 12.55 28.69 -25.34
C MET A 1 11.78 27.86 -24.33
N ASN A 2 10.54 27.50 -24.66
CA ASN A 2 9.65 26.71 -23.83
C ASN A 2 10.20 25.29 -23.68
N LYS A 3 10.59 24.90 -22.47
CA LYS A 3 10.49 23.49 -22.07
C LYS A 3 9.04 23.28 -21.66
N LEU A 4 8.34 22.49 -22.48
CA LEU A 4 7.02 21.97 -22.18
C LEU A 4 7.10 21.26 -20.83
N PHE A 5 6.32 21.73 -19.87
CA PHE A 5 6.08 21.05 -18.61
C PHE A 5 5.39 19.73 -18.93
N GLY A 6 6.16 18.64 -19.01
CA GLY A 6 5.60 17.33 -18.70
C GLY A 6 5.26 17.37 -17.22
N GLU A 7 4.01 17.15 -16.88
CA GLU A 7 3.55 17.11 -15.48
C GLU A 7 4.47 16.15 -14.72
N GLU A 8 5.21 16.66 -13.74
CA GLU A 8 5.97 15.78 -12.85
C GLU A 8 4.96 14.84 -12.20
N MET A 9 5.12 13.54 -12.47
CA MET A 9 4.26 12.50 -11.89
C MET A 9 4.26 12.69 -10.38
N SER A 10 3.09 12.88 -9.78
CA SER A 10 3.00 13.05 -8.34
C SER A 10 3.56 11.82 -7.63
N ASP A 11 4.06 11.98 -6.41
CA ASP A 11 4.52 10.84 -5.61
C ASP A 11 3.39 9.81 -5.42
N TYR A 12 2.14 10.30 -5.35
CA TYR A 12 0.95 9.47 -5.36
C TYR A 12 0.89 8.58 -6.62
N ASP A 13 0.92 9.19 -7.80
CA ASP A 13 0.80 8.46 -9.07
C ASP A 13 1.96 7.48 -9.26
N HIS A 14 3.16 7.86 -8.83
CA HIS A 14 4.34 7.01 -8.94
C HIS A 14 4.22 5.76 -8.05
N ILE A 15 3.85 5.93 -6.78
CA ILE A 15 3.71 4.82 -5.83
C ILE A 15 2.53 3.93 -6.22
N ILE A 16 1.37 4.50 -6.56
CA ILE A 16 0.20 3.74 -7.01
C ILE A 16 0.50 2.96 -8.30
N GLY A 17 1.22 3.57 -9.25
CA GLY A 17 1.67 2.90 -10.46
C GLY A 17 2.55 1.68 -10.14
N ALA A 18 3.52 1.83 -9.23
CA ALA A 18 4.38 0.73 -8.80
C ALA A 18 3.61 -0.36 -8.01
N LEU A 19 2.68 0.02 -7.13
CA LEU A 19 1.80 -0.93 -6.42
C LEU A 19 0.95 -1.75 -7.40
N THR A 20 0.32 -1.08 -8.37
CA THR A 20 -0.55 -1.70 -9.38
C THR A 20 0.24 -2.63 -10.29
N ALA A 21 1.46 -2.23 -10.67
CA ALA A 21 2.35 -3.03 -11.50
C ALA A 21 3.03 -4.18 -10.75
N GLY A 22 2.95 -4.21 -9.42
CA GLY A 22 3.68 -5.17 -8.60
C GLY A 22 5.19 -4.93 -8.56
N ASP A 23 5.65 -3.70 -8.84
CA ASP A 23 7.06 -3.37 -8.95
C ASP A 23 7.71 -3.12 -7.57
N LEU A 24 7.96 -4.23 -6.87
CA LEU A 24 8.63 -4.21 -5.57
C LEU A 24 10.02 -3.55 -5.61
N LYS A 25 10.71 -3.59 -6.75
CA LYS A 25 12.03 -2.97 -6.90
C LYS A 25 11.91 -1.45 -6.81
N THR A 26 10.95 -0.87 -7.53
CA THR A 26 10.67 0.57 -7.49
C THR A 26 10.18 0.99 -6.10
N LEU A 27 9.27 0.24 -5.48
CA LEU A 27 8.78 0.53 -4.12
C LEU A 27 9.93 0.52 -3.09
N LYS A 28 10.86 -0.43 -3.18
CA LYS A 28 12.06 -0.46 -2.33
C LYS A 28 13.04 0.67 -2.62
N ALA A 29 13.09 1.20 -3.84
CA ALA A 29 13.88 2.39 -4.15
C ALA A 29 13.24 3.63 -3.50
N ILE A 30 11.92 3.78 -3.64
CA ILE A 30 11.15 4.86 -3.01
C ILE A 30 11.32 4.85 -1.49
N ALA A 31 11.22 3.69 -0.83
CA ALA A 31 11.41 3.56 0.63
C ALA A 31 12.80 3.97 1.14
N ARG A 32 13.82 4.01 0.28
CA ARG A 32 15.17 4.50 0.65
C ARG A 32 15.29 6.02 0.59
N GLU A 33 14.47 6.65 -0.24
CA GLU A 33 14.50 8.10 -0.48
C GLU A 33 13.45 8.84 0.36
N ARG A 34 12.32 8.16 0.65
CA ARG A 34 11.19 8.67 1.42
C ARG A 34 11.14 8.05 2.81
N SER A 35 11.31 8.88 3.83
CA SER A 35 11.31 8.42 5.24
C SER A 35 9.93 7.99 5.75
N ASP A 36 8.86 8.45 5.11
CA ASP A 36 7.48 8.11 5.46
C ASP A 36 7.03 6.77 4.84
N PHE A 37 7.46 6.44 3.62
CA PHE A 37 7.06 5.21 2.94
C PHE A 37 7.88 3.99 3.41
N PRO A 38 7.27 2.81 3.70
CA PRO A 38 5.87 2.42 3.42
C PRO A 38 4.87 2.65 4.57
N ASN A 39 5.28 3.20 5.71
CA ASN A 39 4.41 3.33 6.90
C ASN A 39 3.44 4.52 6.83
N GLY A 40 3.73 5.49 5.96
CA GLY A 40 2.99 6.74 5.83
C GLY A 40 1.64 6.59 5.16
N LYS A 41 1.08 7.74 4.81
CA LYS A 41 -0.20 7.86 4.13
C LYS A 41 0.02 8.44 2.74
N ASP A 42 -0.91 8.17 1.84
CA ASP A 42 -0.94 8.83 0.55
C ASP A 42 -1.40 10.28 0.69
N ASP A 43 -0.90 11.16 -0.18
CA ASP A 43 -1.15 12.59 -0.09
C ASP A 43 -2.50 13.01 -0.71
N LEU A 44 -3.24 12.09 -1.34
CA LEU A 44 -4.49 12.38 -2.04
C LEU A 44 -5.71 12.24 -1.13
N VAL A 45 -5.82 11.10 -0.46
CA VAL A 45 -6.94 10.74 0.43
C VAL A 45 -6.48 10.44 1.85
N HIS A 46 -5.19 10.63 2.16
CA HIS A 46 -4.63 10.44 3.51
C HIS A 46 -4.82 9.03 4.07
N ARG A 47 -4.82 8.01 3.19
CA ARG A 47 -4.96 6.60 3.55
C ARG A 47 -3.58 5.95 3.66
N HIS A 48 -3.42 5.02 4.60
CA HIS A 48 -2.14 4.31 4.77
C HIS A 48 -1.76 3.53 3.51
N TRP A 49 -0.49 3.58 3.12
CA TRP A 49 0.02 2.91 1.92
C TRP A 49 -0.22 1.40 1.92
N LEU A 50 -0.24 0.77 3.10
CA LEU A 50 -0.59 -0.64 3.24
C LEU A 50 -2.00 -0.94 2.69
N ILE A 51 -2.96 -0.05 2.89
CA ILE A 51 -4.32 -0.25 2.37
C ILE A 51 -4.34 -0.14 0.84
N ASN A 52 -3.60 0.82 0.27
CA ASN A 52 -3.45 0.92 -1.19
C ASN A 52 -2.80 -0.34 -1.77
N ALA A 53 -1.77 -0.90 -1.11
CA ALA A 53 -1.15 -2.16 -1.52
C ALA A 53 -2.09 -3.36 -1.45
N ILE A 54 -2.96 -3.41 -0.44
CA ILE A 54 -4.02 -4.41 -0.33
C ILE A 54 -4.98 -4.26 -1.49
N ASP A 55 -5.49 -3.07 -1.80
CA ASP A 55 -6.45 -2.88 -2.90
C ASP A 55 -5.85 -3.24 -4.27
N CYS A 56 -4.56 -2.92 -4.49
CA CYS A 56 -3.82 -3.30 -5.70
C CYS A 56 -3.58 -4.81 -5.85
N GLY A 57 -3.62 -5.59 -4.77
CA GLY A 57 -3.63 -7.05 -4.86
C GLY A 57 -2.30 -7.74 -5.13
N ASN A 58 -1.23 -7.23 -4.54
CA ASN A 58 0.06 -7.89 -4.60
C ASN A 58 0.50 -8.39 -3.22
N ARG A 59 0.32 -9.69 -2.98
CA ARG A 59 0.70 -10.34 -1.73
C ARG A 59 2.16 -10.11 -1.36
N GLU A 60 3.08 -10.18 -2.32
CA GLU A 60 4.52 -10.01 -2.06
C GLU A 60 4.83 -8.60 -1.53
N ILE A 61 4.15 -7.58 -2.07
CA ILE A 61 4.27 -6.20 -1.59
C ILE A 61 3.68 -6.06 -0.18
N VAL A 62 2.50 -6.66 0.08
CA VAL A 62 1.89 -6.64 1.42
C VAL A 62 2.80 -7.31 2.45
N GLU A 63 3.35 -8.49 2.14
CA GLU A 63 4.32 -9.20 2.99
C GLU A 63 5.56 -8.35 3.24
N TRP A 64 6.09 -7.69 2.20
CA TRP A 64 7.23 -6.79 2.36
C TRP A 64 6.94 -5.61 3.29
N MET A 65 5.82 -4.91 3.11
CA MET A 65 5.45 -3.77 3.96
C MET A 65 5.33 -4.17 5.43
N LEU A 66 4.69 -5.31 5.71
CA LEU A 66 4.57 -5.83 7.07
C LEU A 66 5.93 -6.22 7.65
N ALA A 67 6.84 -6.79 6.85
CA ALA A 67 8.20 -7.11 7.25
C ALA A 67 9.07 -5.86 7.54
N GLU A 68 8.78 -4.71 6.91
CA GLU A 68 9.38 -3.41 7.23
C GLU A 68 8.79 -2.77 8.50
N GLY A 69 7.88 -3.45 9.20
CA GLY A 69 7.30 -3.00 10.46
C GLY A 69 6.09 -2.07 10.31
N VAL A 70 5.48 -2.00 9.13
CA VAL A 70 4.19 -1.31 8.97
C VAL A 70 3.14 -2.05 9.80
N PRO A 71 2.39 -1.37 10.68
CA PRO A 71 1.39 -2.02 11.52
C PRO A 71 0.29 -2.70 10.70
N ALA A 72 -0.07 -3.93 11.07
CA ALA A 72 -1.21 -4.64 10.47
C ALA A 72 -2.58 -4.08 10.91
N ASN A 73 -2.58 -3.05 11.76
CA ASN A 73 -3.75 -2.40 12.36
C ASN A 73 -3.73 -0.89 12.13
N VAL A 74 -3.27 -0.45 10.95
CA VAL A 74 -3.29 0.97 10.60
C VAL A 74 -4.73 1.49 10.55
N ASP A 75 -4.95 2.65 11.16
CA ASP A 75 -6.26 3.30 11.16
C ASP A 75 -6.65 3.72 9.73
N CYS A 76 -7.93 3.60 9.40
CA CYS A 76 -8.53 4.36 8.32
C CYS A 76 -9.66 5.22 8.88
N ASP A 77 -9.84 6.41 8.30
CA ASP A 77 -10.74 7.45 8.83
C ASP A 77 -12.21 7.02 8.90
N ASP A 78 -12.56 5.93 8.19
CA ASP A 78 -13.90 5.34 8.16
C ASP A 78 -14.08 4.14 9.13
N ALA A 79 -13.17 3.95 10.08
CA ALA A 79 -13.19 2.86 11.06
C ALA A 79 -13.15 1.43 10.45
N PHE A 80 -12.67 1.28 9.21
CA PHE A 80 -12.49 -0.03 8.57
C PHE A 80 -11.07 -0.60 8.82
N PRO A 81 -10.94 -1.72 9.55
CA PRO A 81 -9.68 -2.45 9.69
C PRO A 81 -9.09 -2.88 8.35
N VAL A 82 -7.77 -3.11 8.34
CA VAL A 82 -6.99 -3.63 7.21
C VAL A 82 -7.59 -4.91 6.60
N LEU A 83 -8.21 -5.76 7.42
CA LEU A 83 -8.92 -6.97 6.97
C LEU A 83 -10.20 -6.66 6.19
N HIS A 84 -10.94 -5.61 6.51
CA HIS A 84 -12.16 -5.25 5.78
C HIS A 84 -11.83 -4.86 4.33
N SER A 85 -10.74 -4.11 4.10
CA SER A 85 -10.25 -3.84 2.74
C SER A 85 -9.92 -5.12 1.99
N ALA A 86 -9.21 -6.06 2.62
CA ALA A 86 -8.90 -7.35 1.99
C ALA A 86 -10.16 -8.22 1.70
N ILE A 87 -11.16 -8.22 2.60
CA ILE A 87 -12.41 -8.97 2.45
C ILE A 87 -13.28 -8.41 1.32
N GLY A 88 -13.37 -7.08 1.22
CA GLY A 88 -14.16 -6.37 0.21
C GLY A 88 -13.63 -6.53 -1.22
N ARG A 89 -12.41 -7.04 -1.38
CA ARG A 89 -11.82 -7.29 -2.70
C ARG A 89 -12.49 -8.46 -3.41
N GLU A 90 -12.81 -8.23 -4.68
CA GLU A 90 -13.30 -9.26 -5.61
C GLU A 90 -12.15 -9.85 -6.43
N ALA A 91 -11.09 -10.32 -5.77
CA ALA A 91 -9.90 -10.86 -6.41
C ALA A 91 -9.52 -12.25 -5.87
N PRO A 92 -8.94 -13.16 -6.68
CA PRO A 92 -8.66 -14.53 -6.28
C PRO A 92 -7.56 -14.65 -5.21
N ASP A 93 -6.67 -13.65 -5.11
CA ASP A 93 -5.57 -13.56 -4.17
C ASP A 93 -5.99 -13.03 -2.78
N LYS A 94 -7.26 -12.65 -2.60
CA LYS A 94 -7.75 -12.02 -1.37
C LYS A 94 -7.54 -12.90 -0.14
N TYR A 95 -7.73 -14.21 -0.26
CA TYR A 95 -7.60 -15.12 0.88
C TYR A 95 -6.15 -15.26 1.33
N GLN A 96 -5.19 -15.20 0.41
CA GLN A 96 -3.77 -15.19 0.76
C GLN A 96 -3.39 -13.88 1.46
N ILE A 97 -3.93 -12.75 1.03
CA ILE A 97 -3.67 -11.46 1.69
C ILE A 97 -4.32 -11.39 3.07
N ILE A 98 -5.57 -11.85 3.22
CA ILE A 98 -6.21 -12.01 4.54
C ILE A 98 -5.34 -12.86 5.46
N LYS A 99 -4.83 -14.00 4.97
CA LYS A 99 -3.97 -14.88 5.76
C LYS A 99 -2.69 -14.17 6.22
N VAL A 100 -2.00 -13.46 5.32
CA VAL A 100 -0.79 -12.69 5.64
C VAL A 100 -1.06 -11.62 6.72
N LEU A 101 -2.19 -10.91 6.61
CA LEU A 101 -2.58 -9.89 7.58
C LEU A 101 -2.87 -10.50 8.96
N ILE A 102 -3.59 -11.62 9.01
CA ILE A 102 -3.86 -12.36 10.27
C ILE A 102 -2.55 -12.85 10.89
N GLU A 103 -1.64 -13.41 10.08
CA GLU A 103 -0.32 -13.86 10.55
C GLU A 103 0.54 -12.70 11.08
N ALA A 104 0.33 -11.48 10.56
CA ALA A 104 0.96 -10.24 11.04
C ALA A 104 0.24 -9.58 12.23
N GLY A 105 -0.82 -10.20 12.76
CA GLY A 105 -1.54 -9.71 13.95
C GLY A 105 -2.60 -8.65 13.67
N ALA A 106 -3.17 -8.61 12.46
CA ALA A 106 -4.34 -7.79 12.19
C ALA A 106 -5.52 -8.20 13.09
N ASP A 107 -6.23 -7.24 13.65
CA ASP A 107 -7.44 -7.47 14.44
C ASP A 107 -8.56 -8.01 13.54
N LEU A 108 -9.27 -9.00 14.08
CA LEU A 108 -10.41 -9.66 13.43
C LEU A 108 -11.72 -8.88 13.62
N ASN A 109 -11.75 -7.90 14.54
CA ASN A 109 -12.95 -7.16 14.95
C ASN A 109 -13.11 -5.83 14.21
#